data_AF-A0A151SCL9-F1
#
_entry.id   AF-A0A151SCL9-F1
#
_cell.length_a   1.000
_cell.length_b   1.000
_cell.length_c   1.000
_cell.angle_alpha   90.00
_cell.angle_beta   90.00
_cell.angle_gamma   90.00
#
_symmetry.space_group_name_H-M   'P 1'
#
loop_
_entity.id
_entity.type
_entity.pdbx_description
1 polymer ?
#
loop_
_entity_poly.entity_id
_entity_poly.type
_entity_poly.pdbx_seq_one_letter_code
_entity_poly.pdbx_strand_id
1 'polypeptide(L)' 'MVSLYVDDLLVIGNNARMVQEFKQKMMKVFEMTNMGLITFFLGMEIKQAKYKVFICQKKYTNEILKFKFE' A
#
# COMPACT_ATOMS: atom_id res chain seq x y z
N MET A 1 -6.64 10.30 3.63
CA MET A 1 -5.38 10.47 2.89
C MET A 1 -5.40 9.56 1.69
N VAL A 2 -4.98 10.08 0.54
CA VAL A 2 -4.89 9.34 -0.72
C VAL A 2 -3.47 9.53 -1.23
N SER A 3 -2.83 8.46 -1.69
CA SER A 3 -1.49 8.46 -2.27
C SER A 3 -1.53 7.66 -3.57
N LEU A 4 -0.93 8.21 -4.62
CA LEU A 4 -0.85 7.62 -5.95
C LEU A 4 0.61 7.33 -6.26
N TYR A 5 0.90 6.11 -6.71
CA TYR A 5 2.22 5.70 -7.16
C TYR A 5 2.08 4.95 -8.49
N VAL A 6 2.41 5.61 -9.59
CA VAL A 6 2.24 5.10 -10.96
C VAL A 6 0.81 4.60 -11.16
N ASP A 7 0.59 3.29 -11.11
CA ASP A 7 -0.72 2.64 -11.32
C ASP A 7 -1.44 2.28 -10.00
N ASP A 8 -0.75 2.38 -8.86
CA ASP A 8 -1.26 1.98 -7.56
C ASP A 8 -1.86 3.16 -6.78
N LEU A 9 -3.09 2.97 -6.30
CA LEU A 9 -3.82 3.92 -5.45
C LEU A 9 -3.90 3.40 -4.01
N LEU A 10 -3.23 4.10 -3.09
CA LEU A 10 -3.29 3.86 -1.65
C LEU A 10 -4.27 4.83 -0.98
N VAL A 11 -5.27 4.27 -0.29
CA VAL A 11 -6.27 5.05 0.47
C VAL A 11 -6.19 4.69 1.94
N ILE A 12 -6.01 5.71 2.78
CA ILE A 12 -5.91 5.59 4.24
C ILE A 12 -6.95 6.52 4.87
N GLY A 13 -7.80 5.99 5.75
CA GLY A 13 -8.83 6.77 6.44
C GLY A 13 -9.22 6.14 7.77
N ASN A 14 -9.71 6.97 8.69
CA ASN A 14 -10.14 6.55 10.03
C ASN A 14 -11.49 5.80 10.01
N ASN A 15 -12.27 5.94 8.94
CA ASN A 15 -13.56 5.27 8.79
C ASN A 15 -13.51 4.26 7.65
N ALA A 16 -13.56 2.97 8.00
CA ALA A 16 -13.52 1.87 7.04
C ALA A 16 -14.67 1.94 6.01
N ARG A 17 -15.85 2.43 6.40
CA ARG A 17 -16.99 2.57 5.49
C ARG A 17 -16.72 3.63 4.41
N MET A 18 -16.19 4.79 4.81
CA MET A 18 -15.84 5.83 3.84
C MET A 18 -14.72 5.39 2.90
N VAL A 19 -13.72 4.66 3.41
CA VAL A 19 -12.65 4.09 2.58
C VAL A 19 -13.22 3.09 1.57
N GLN A 20 -14.14 2.22 2.00
CA GLN A 20 -14.79 1.25 1.14
C GLN A 20 -15.65 1.89 0.05
N GLU A 21 -16.46 2.89 0.39
CA GLU A 21 -17.27 3.65 -0.57
C GLU A 21 -16.40 4.38 -1.59
N PHE A 22 -15.30 5.00 -1.14
CA PHE A 22 -14.34 5.65 -2.04
C PHE A 22 -13.67 4.63 -2.98
N LYS A 23 -13.26 3.48 -2.45
CA LYS A 23 -12.66 2.39 -3.23
C LYS A 23 -13.62 1.88 -4.30
N GLN A 24 -14.89 1.67 -3.96
CA GLN A 24 -15.92 1.25 -4.93
C GLN A 24 -16.16 2.29 -6.02
N LYS A 25 -16.19 3.59 -5.67
CA LYS A 25 -16.28 4.66 -6.68
C LYS A 25 -15.08 4.63 -7.62
N MET A 26 -13.87 4.48 -7.09
CA MET A 26 -12.65 4.45 -7.89
C MET A 26 -12.60 3.23 -8.82
N MET A 27 -12.97 2.03 -8.35
CA MET A 27 -13.06 0.83 -9.18
C MET A 27 -14.17 0.89 -10.24
N LYS A 28 -15.18 1.75 -10.06
CA LYS A 28 -16.25 1.95 -11.05
C LYS A 28 -15.86 2.95 -12.14
N VAL A 29 -15.10 3.98 -11.76
CA VAL A 29 -14.67 5.04 -12.69
C VAL A 29 -13.43 4.63 -13.47
N PHE A 30 -12.52 3.91 -12.82
CA PHE A 30 -11.30 3.38 -13.41
C PHE A 30 -11.34 1.86 -13.29
N GLU A 31 -10.88 1.13 -14.30
CA GLU A 31 -10.76 -0.35 -14.29
C GLU A 31 -9.65 -0.81 -13.30
N MET A 32 -9.83 -0.47 -12.03
CA MET A 32 -8.91 -0.79 -10.94
C MET A 32 -9.33 -2.10 -10.27
N THR A 33 -8.34 -2.93 -9.98
CA THR A 33 -8.55 -4.16 -9.20
C THR A 33 -8.33 -3.91 -7.72
N ASN A 34 -9.18 -4.48 -6.88
CA ASN A 34 -8.99 -4.45 -5.44
C ASN A 34 -7.82 -5.34 -5.00
N MET A 35 -6.68 -4.75 -4.64
CA MET A 35 -5.51 -5.48 -4.11
C MET A 35 -5.59 -5.80 -2.60
N GLY A 36 -6.70 -5.49 -1.93
CA GLY A 36 -6.89 -5.73 -0.50
C GLY A 36 -6.20 -4.70 0.40
N LEU A 37 -5.68 -5.18 1.53
CA LEU A 37 -4.88 -4.41 2.48
C LEU A 37 -3.44 -4.32 1.97
N ILE A 38 -2.83 -3.13 2.05
CA ILE A 38 -1.43 -2.97 1.63
C ILE A 38 -0.51 -3.85 2.49
N THR A 39 0.24 -4.73 1.82
CA THR A 39 1.24 -5.63 2.42
C THR A 39 2.65 -5.30 1.94
N PHE A 40 2.78 -4.66 0.78
CA PHE A 40 4.04 -4.16 0.25
C PHE A 40 3.84 -2.79 -0.40
N PHE A 41 4.74 -1.85 -0.14
CA PHE A 41 4.78 -0.53 -0.78
C PHE A 41 6.23 -0.14 -1.04
N LEU A 42 6.59 0.21 -2.28
CA LEU A 42 7.97 0.59 -2.66
C LEU A 42 9.03 -0.45 -2.23
N GLY A 43 8.70 -1.74 -2.27
CA GLY A 43 9.61 -2.81 -1.81
C GLY A 43 9.72 -2.96 -0.29
N MET A 44 9.02 -2.13 0.50
CA MET A 44 8.91 -2.24 1.94
C MET A 44 7.71 -3.12 2.31
N GLU A 45 7.91 -4.04 3.25
CA GLU A 45 6.83 -4.89 3.78
C GLU A 45 6.04 -4.10 4.81
N ILE A 46 4.71 -4.11 4.71
CA ILE A 46 3.80 -3.44 5.63
C ILE A 46 2.95 -4.50 6.34
N LYS A 47 3.00 -4.50 7.67
CA LYS A 47 2.18 -5.36 8.52
C LYS A 47 1.18 -4.50 9.28
N GLN A 48 -0.08 -4.64 8.91
CA GLN A 48 -1.18 -3.92 9.56
C GLN A 48 -1.73 -4.79 10.70
N ALA A 49 -1.68 -4.25 11.91
CA ALA A 49 -2.31 -4.80 13.11
C ALA A 49 -3.49 -3.91 13.51
N LYS A 50 -4.37 -4.42 14.38
CA LYS A 50 -5.66 -3.81 14.75
C LYS A 50 -5.58 -2.32 15.16
N TYR A 51 -4.45 -1.89 15.70
CA TYR A 51 -4.20 -0.50 16.13
C TYR A 51 -2.82 0.05 15.72
N LYS A 52 -2.06 -0.68 14.90
CA LYS A 52 -0.67 -0.31 14.57
C LYS A 52 -0.36 -0.72 13.14
N VAL A 53 0.38 0.13 12.44
CA VAL A 53 0.98 -0.22 11.15
C VAL A 53 2.48 -0.36 11.38
N PHE A 54 3.02 -1.52 11.07
CA PHE A 54 4.45 -1.81 11.12
C PHE A 54 5.01 -1.79 9.71
N ILE A 55 6.09 -1.06 9.50
CA ILE A 55 6.83 -1.05 8.23
C ILE A 55 8.14 -1.78 8.46
N CYS A 56 8.42 -2.79 7.65
CA CYS A 56 9.62 -3.61 7.69
C CYS A 56 10.39 -3.41 6.38
N GLN A 57 11.55 -2.78 6.47
CA GLN A 57 12.41 -2.52 5.31
C GLN A 57 13.48 -3.61 5.12
N LYS A 58 13.44 -4.71 5.87
CA LYS A 58 14.49 -5.75 5.83
C LYS A 58 14.77 -6.24 4.41
N LYS A 59 13.71 -6.43 3.60
CA LYS A 59 13.83 -6.85 2.20
C LYS A 59 14.44 -5.76 1.33
N TYR A 60 13.92 -4.53 1.44
CA TYR A 60 14.44 -3.35 0.73
C TYR A 60 15.92 -3.07 1.03
N THR A 61 16.33 -3.12 2.29
CA THR A 61 17.74 -2.94 2.69
C THR A 61 18.63 -4.02 2.09
N ASN A 62 18.18 -5.27 2.06
CA ASN A 62 18.95 -6.37 1.48
C ASN A 62 19.08 -6.22 -0.05
N GLU A 63 18.02 -5.76 -0.72
CA GLU A 63 18.02 -5.49 -2.16
C GLU A 63 18.96 -4.33 -2.51
N ILE A 64 18.90 -3.23 -1.75
CA ILE A 64 19.83 -2.09 -1.94
C ILE A 64 21.27 -2.54 -1.72
N LEU A 65 21.55 -3.30 -0.65
CA LEU A 65 22.91 -3.76 -0.37
C LEU A 65 23.42 -4.63 -1.52
N LYS A 66 22.63 -5.58 -2.02
CA LYS A 66 23.01 -6.37 -3.21
C LYS A 66 23.29 -5.47 -4.42
N PHE A 67 22.39 -4.55 -4.72
CA PHE A 67 22.54 -3.62 -5.85
C PHE A 67 23.76 -2.69 -5.74
N LYS A 68 24.17 -2.32 -4.51
CA LYS A 68 25.32 -1.43 -4.29
C LYS A 68 26.68 -2.13 -4.31
N PHE A 69 26.70 -3.46 -4.19
CA PHE A 69 27.91 -4.28 -4.13
C PHE A 69 28.05 -5.22 -5.34
N GLU A 70 27.30 -4.94 -6.41
CA GLU A 70 27.42 -5.52 -7.76
C GLU A 70 28.05 -4.49 -8.70
#